data_AF-A0A7S0DEX9-F1
#
_entry.id   AF-A0A7S0DEX9-F1
#
_cell.length_a   1.000
_cell.length_b   1.000
_cell.length_c   1.000
_cell.angle_alpha   90.00
_cell.angle_beta   90.00
_cell.angle_gamma   90.00
#
_symmetry.space_group_name_H-M   'P 1'
#
loop_
_entity.id
_entity.type
_entity.pdbx_description
1 polymer ?
#
loop_
_entity_poly.entity_id
_entity_poly.type
_entity_poly.pdbx_seq_one_letter_code
_entity_poly.pdbx_strand_id
1 'polypeptide(L)'
;KNQWRHRMEDPRGVSIDETINRWHTYGVPSNKTVLVLPLFARTWTLEGGSKGNVQLGFTNGFCGLPGPITREAGMLSYYEAKLLSQMEGSSVFYDEGTDSILIITSQGQLVSFDGRQTLEKKVEYALSNGLSGVGLWSIDMDS
;
A
#
# COMPACT_ATOMS: atom_id res chain seq x y z
N LYS A 1 -17.52 17.01 11.80
CA LYS A 1 -16.05 17.16 11.65
C LYS A 1 -15.43 15.89 12.19
N ASN A 2 -14.55 15.21 11.44
CA ASN A 2 -13.84 13.94 11.76
C ASN A 2 -14.33 12.64 11.07
N GLN A 3 -14.76 12.70 9.80
CA GLN A 3 -15.06 11.49 9.01
C GLN A 3 -13.80 10.73 8.53
N TRP A 4 -12.58 11.15 8.86
CA TRP A 4 -11.33 10.53 8.38
C TRP A 4 -10.76 9.45 9.31
N ARG A 5 -11.21 9.41 10.57
CA ARG A 5 -10.62 8.53 11.59
C ARG A 5 -10.90 7.04 11.42
N HIS A 6 -11.95 6.66 10.69
CA HIS A 6 -12.33 5.25 10.52
C HIS A 6 -11.76 4.57 9.26
N ARG A 7 -10.83 5.23 8.53
CA ARG A 7 -10.43 4.80 7.17
C ARG A 7 -9.02 4.23 7.06
N MET A 8 -8.39 3.91 8.19
CA MET A 8 -7.08 3.27 8.26
C MET A 8 -7.05 2.19 9.35
N GLU A 9 -8.13 1.44 9.56
CA GLU A 9 -8.17 0.40 10.59
C GLU A 9 -8.01 -0.99 9.95
N ASP A 10 -6.81 -1.57 10.06
CA ASP A 10 -6.65 -3.02 9.91
C ASP A 10 -7.34 -3.68 11.10
N PRO A 11 -8.24 -4.68 10.91
CA PRO A 11 -8.90 -5.37 12.02
C PRO A 11 -7.93 -6.05 13.01
N ARG A 12 -6.65 -6.19 12.66
CA ARG A 12 -5.56 -6.66 13.54
C ARG A 12 -4.92 -5.56 14.38
N GLY A 13 -5.33 -4.30 14.22
CA GLY A 13 -4.73 -3.14 14.87
C GLY A 13 -3.37 -2.75 14.31
N VAL A 14 -3.11 -3.02 13.02
CA VAL A 14 -1.82 -2.72 12.37
C VAL A 14 -2.04 -1.74 11.23
N SER A 15 -1.93 -0.44 11.53
CA SER A 15 -2.05 0.62 10.53
C SER A 15 -1.12 1.79 10.81
N ILE A 16 -1.05 2.74 9.86
CA ILE A 16 -0.32 3.99 10.04
C ILE A 16 -0.87 4.75 11.26
N ASP A 17 -2.20 4.90 11.36
CA ASP A 17 -2.81 5.68 12.43
C ASP A 17 -2.60 5.07 13.81
N GLU A 18 -2.84 3.76 13.93
CA GLU A 18 -2.64 3.04 15.19
C GLU A 18 -1.17 3.07 15.63
N THR A 19 -0.23 2.93 14.69
CA THR A 19 1.21 2.99 14.98
C THR A 19 1.63 4.36 15.50
N ILE A 20 1.17 5.43 14.85
CA ILE A 20 1.48 6.81 15.25
C ILE A 20 0.84 7.14 16.61
N ASN A 21 -0.42 6.81 16.82
CA ASN A 21 -1.11 7.00 18.10
C ASN A 21 -0.43 6.25 19.25
N ARG A 22 0.06 5.03 18.99
CA ARG A 22 0.81 4.25 19.97
C ARG A 22 2.16 4.88 20.31
N TRP A 23 2.89 5.40 19.33
CA TRP A 23 4.13 6.14 19.58
C TRP A 23 3.91 7.38 20.44
N HIS A 24 2.82 8.12 20.21
CA HIS A 24 2.45 9.25 21.05
C HIS A 24 2.10 8.84 22.48
N THR A 25 1.39 7.72 22.65
CA THR A 25 1.09 7.16 23.98
C THR A 25 2.37 6.79 24.74
N TYR A 26 3.44 6.40 24.04
CA TYR A 26 4.76 6.17 24.63
C TYR A 26 5.66 7.42 24.76
N GLY A 27 5.12 8.61 24.47
CA GLY A 27 5.82 9.88 24.66
C GLY A 27 6.71 10.33 23.51
N VAL A 28 6.60 9.71 22.32
CA VAL A 28 7.31 10.18 21.12
C VAL A 28 6.62 11.44 20.58
N PRO A 29 7.31 12.60 20.51
CA PRO A 29 6.70 13.84 20.03
C PRO A 29 6.41 13.81 18.53
N SER A 30 5.22 14.28 18.10
CA SER A 30 4.83 14.34 16.67
C SER A 30 5.82 15.10 15.81
N ASN A 31 6.31 16.25 16.28
CA ASN A 31 7.28 17.07 15.56
C ASN A 31 8.69 16.44 15.41
N LYS A 32 8.91 15.24 15.97
CA LYS A 32 10.12 14.41 15.77
C LYS A 32 9.84 13.11 15.04
N THR A 33 8.58 12.85 14.66
CA THR A 33 8.17 11.65 13.94
C THR A 33 8.09 11.94 12.44
N VAL A 34 8.66 11.06 11.62
CA VAL A 34 8.61 11.13 10.15
C VAL A 34 7.82 9.95 9.62
N LEU A 35 6.81 10.19 8.79
CA LEU A 35 6.05 9.13 8.13
C LEU A 35 6.78 8.69 6.85
N VAL A 36 7.21 7.43 6.78
CA VAL A 36 7.88 6.89 5.60
C VAL A 36 6.85 6.31 4.64
N LEU A 37 6.87 6.77 3.39
CA LEU A 37 5.98 6.33 2.31
C LEU A 37 6.72 5.32 1.40
N PRO A 38 6.16 4.13 1.15
CA PRO A 38 6.76 3.16 0.25
C PRO A 38 6.50 3.55 -1.21
N LEU A 39 7.55 3.52 -2.02
CA LEU A 39 7.54 3.63 -3.47
C LEU A 39 7.68 2.24 -4.12
N PHE A 40 7.05 1.24 -3.50
CA PHE A 40 7.00 -0.13 -3.99
C PHE A 40 5.66 -0.76 -3.62
N ALA A 41 5.33 -1.84 -4.33
CA ALA A 41 4.17 -2.67 -4.10
C ALA A 41 4.57 -3.98 -3.40
N ARG A 42 3.63 -4.55 -2.64
CA ARG A 42 3.70 -5.96 -2.22
C ARG A 42 2.75 -6.80 -3.08
N THR A 43 3.20 -8.00 -3.42
CA THR A 43 2.50 -8.84 -4.40
C THR A 43 2.33 -10.27 -3.93
N TRP A 44 1.23 -10.90 -4.34
CA TRP A 44 0.87 -12.27 -4.02
C TRP A 44 0.30 -12.99 -5.24
N THR A 45 0.41 -14.31 -5.24
CA THR A 45 -0.30 -15.17 -6.20
C THR A 45 -1.62 -15.65 -5.58
N LEU A 46 -2.72 -15.51 -6.31
CA LEU A 46 -4.05 -15.94 -5.87
C LEU A 46 -4.22 -17.45 -6.08
N GLU A 47 -4.87 -18.12 -5.14
CA GLU A 47 -5.24 -19.52 -5.28
C GLU A 47 -6.38 -19.68 -6.30
N GLY A 48 -6.24 -20.57 -7.28
CA GLY A 48 -7.26 -20.78 -8.33
C GLY A 48 -7.23 -19.79 -9.52
N GLY A 49 -6.26 -18.86 -9.56
CA GLY A 49 -6.09 -17.89 -10.64
C GLY A 49 -7.06 -16.70 -10.57
N SER A 50 -7.32 -16.03 -11.69
CA SER A 50 -8.20 -14.83 -11.74
C SER A 50 -9.71 -15.15 -11.80
N LYS A 51 -10.10 -16.43 -11.72
CA LYS A 51 -11.49 -16.86 -11.90
C LYS A 51 -12.23 -16.90 -10.57
N GLY A 52 -12.76 -15.76 -10.14
CA GLY A 52 -13.68 -15.68 -9.00
C GLY A 52 -13.76 -14.29 -8.41
N ASN A 53 -14.78 -14.06 -7.56
CA ASN A 53 -14.81 -12.92 -6.65
C ASN A 53 -13.56 -13.01 -5.77
N VAL A 54 -12.52 -12.24 -6.10
CA VAL A 54 -11.27 -12.21 -5.33
C VAL A 54 -11.61 -11.65 -3.95
N GLN A 55 -11.86 -12.55 -3.00
CA GLN A 55 -11.91 -12.20 -1.60
C GLN A 55 -10.47 -12.04 -1.13
N LEU A 56 -10.17 -10.85 -0.58
CA LEU A 56 -8.92 -10.58 0.12
C LEU A 56 -8.73 -11.67 1.21
N GLY A 57 -7.70 -12.49 1.09
CA GLY A 57 -7.43 -13.63 1.99
C GLY A 57 -7.16 -14.97 1.30
N PHE A 58 -7.52 -15.13 0.01
CA PHE A 58 -7.25 -16.35 -0.77
C PHE A 58 -5.92 -16.28 -1.53
N THR A 59 -4.85 -15.91 -0.84
CA THR A 59 -3.49 -16.10 -1.36
C THR A 59 -3.06 -17.51 -1.02
N ASN A 60 -2.44 -18.23 -1.95
CA ASN A 60 -1.87 -19.56 -1.70
C ASN A 60 -0.63 -19.53 -0.78
N GLY A 61 -0.36 -18.41 -0.09
CA GLY A 61 0.83 -18.18 0.72
C GLY A 61 2.10 -17.90 -0.09
N PHE A 62 2.03 -17.91 -1.42
CA PHE A 62 3.19 -17.65 -2.27
C PHE A 62 3.33 -16.16 -2.60
N CYS A 63 4.58 -15.72 -2.63
CA CYS A 63 4.95 -14.42 -3.14
C CYS A 63 4.46 -14.26 -4.59
N GLY A 64 4.08 -13.04 -4.96
CA GLY A 64 3.82 -12.72 -6.37
C GLY A 64 5.09 -12.92 -7.21
N LEU A 65 4.88 -13.05 -8.52
CA LEU A 65 5.96 -13.26 -9.49
C LEU A 65 6.96 -12.08 -9.45
N PRO A 66 8.27 -12.34 -9.66
CA PRO A 66 9.26 -11.29 -9.68
C PRO A 66 9.03 -10.30 -10.84
N GLY A 67 9.20 -9.01 -10.55
CA GLY A 67 9.13 -7.95 -11.55
C GLY A 67 10.27 -8.04 -12.58
N PRO A 68 10.08 -7.49 -13.80
CA PRO A 68 11.11 -7.52 -14.84
C PRO A 68 12.39 -6.76 -14.46
N ILE A 69 12.28 -5.74 -13.61
CA ILE A 69 13.39 -4.88 -13.17
C ILE A 69 13.80 -5.19 -11.73
N THR A 70 12.87 -5.20 -10.76
CA THR A 70 13.21 -5.52 -9.36
C THR A 70 13.73 -6.94 -9.20
N ARG A 71 13.21 -7.88 -10.00
CA ARG A 71 13.57 -9.31 -9.99
C ARG A 71 13.42 -9.97 -8.61
N GLU A 72 12.60 -9.39 -7.74
CA GLU A 72 12.33 -9.88 -6.40
C GLU A 72 10.89 -10.41 -6.34
N ALA A 73 10.74 -11.68 -5.95
CA ALA A 73 9.41 -12.24 -5.75
C ALA A 73 8.72 -11.55 -4.57
N GLY A 74 7.44 -11.18 -4.75
CA GLY A 74 6.67 -10.51 -3.69
C GLY A 74 6.81 -8.98 -3.66
N MET A 75 7.53 -8.39 -4.61
CA MET A 75 7.72 -6.94 -4.69
C MET A 75 7.80 -6.44 -6.13
N LEU A 76 7.13 -5.32 -6.38
CA LEU A 76 7.31 -4.52 -7.59
C LEU A 76 7.71 -3.11 -7.17
N SER A 77 8.56 -2.45 -7.94
CA SER A 77 8.76 -1.01 -7.82
C SER A 77 7.47 -0.25 -8.12
N TYR A 78 7.38 1.03 -7.71
CA TYR A 78 6.23 1.87 -8.04
C TYR A 78 5.99 1.94 -9.56
N TYR A 79 7.05 2.09 -10.35
CA TYR A 79 6.94 2.17 -11.81
C TYR A 79 6.48 0.84 -12.43
N GLU A 80 6.93 -0.31 -11.94
CA GLU A 80 6.44 -1.62 -12.40
C GLU A 80 4.95 -1.80 -12.09
N ALA A 81 4.53 -1.44 -10.87
CA ALA A 81 3.12 -1.53 -10.48
C ALA A 81 2.25 -0.59 -11.32
N LYS A 82 2.73 0.62 -11.59
CA LYS A 82 2.06 1.61 -12.44
C LYS A 82 1.93 1.12 -13.89
N LEU A 83 2.99 0.57 -14.47
CA LEU A 83 2.94 -0.04 -15.80
C LEU A 83 1.95 -1.21 -15.83
N LEU A 84 2.01 -2.10 -14.83
CA LEU A 84 1.09 -3.23 -14.71
C LEU A 84 -0.37 -2.78 -14.64
N SER A 85 -0.66 -1.68 -13.94
CA SER A 85 -2.01 -1.10 -13.84
C SER A 85 -2.61 -0.66 -15.18
N GLN A 86 -1.76 -0.45 -16.20
CA GLN A 86 -2.13 0.00 -17.54
C GLN A 86 -2.17 -1.14 -18.57
N MET A 87 -1.71 -2.34 -18.20
CA MET A 87 -1.69 -3.50 -19.10
C MET A 87 -3.09 -4.11 -19.28
N GLU A 88 -3.33 -4.65 -20.46
CA GLU A 88 -4.54 -5.44 -20.73
C GLU A 88 -4.61 -6.66 -19.78
N GLY A 89 -5.79 -6.93 -19.25
CA GLY A 89 -6.00 -8.00 -18.27
C GLY A 89 -5.71 -7.60 -16.81
N SER A 90 -5.37 -6.34 -16.54
CA SER A 90 -5.29 -5.79 -15.18
C SER A 90 -6.57 -5.06 -14.79
N SER A 91 -7.09 -5.36 -13.59
CA SER A 91 -8.18 -4.61 -12.96
C SER A 91 -7.64 -3.85 -11.76
N VAL A 92 -7.95 -2.55 -11.67
CA VAL A 92 -7.44 -1.64 -10.64
C VAL A 92 -8.59 -1.20 -9.73
N PHE A 93 -8.36 -1.26 -8.42
CA PHE A 93 -9.34 -0.92 -7.39
C PHE A 93 -8.73 0.04 -6.38
N TYR A 94 -9.55 0.97 -5.91
CA TYR A 94 -9.26 1.79 -4.74
C TYR A 94 -9.85 1.10 -3.51
N ASP A 95 -9.02 0.78 -2.52
CA ASP A 95 -9.50 0.25 -1.23
C ASP A 95 -9.73 1.39 -0.25
N GLU A 96 -11.00 1.74 -0.03
CA GLU A 96 -11.40 2.80 0.92
C GLU A 96 -11.09 2.46 2.37
N GLY A 97 -10.95 1.18 2.72
CA GLY A 97 -10.68 0.75 4.10
C GLY A 97 -9.23 0.95 4.53
N THR A 98 -8.30 0.91 3.57
CA THR A 98 -6.85 1.03 3.83
C THR A 98 -6.20 2.24 3.14
N ASP A 99 -6.98 3.00 2.38
CA ASP A 99 -6.51 4.07 1.49
C ASP A 99 -5.29 3.58 0.66
N SER A 100 -5.48 2.47 -0.08
CA SER A 100 -4.47 1.85 -0.95
C SER A 100 -5.03 1.53 -2.34
N ILE A 101 -4.13 1.24 -3.30
CA ILE A 101 -4.51 0.75 -4.62
C ILE A 101 -4.24 -0.75 -4.71
N LEU A 102 -5.20 -1.48 -5.26
CA LEU A 102 -5.10 -2.90 -5.55
C LEU A 102 -5.13 -3.14 -7.06
N ILE A 103 -4.27 -4.03 -7.54
CA ILE A 103 -4.32 -4.54 -8.93
C ILE A 103 -4.52 -6.05 -8.88
N ILE A 104 -5.46 -6.54 -9.68
CA ILE A 104 -5.68 -7.97 -9.91
C ILE A 104 -5.47 -8.26 -11.39
N THR A 105 -4.55 -9.15 -11.71
CA THR A 105 -4.26 -9.54 -13.10
C THR A 105 -5.03 -10.80 -13.51
N SER A 106 -5.28 -10.96 -14.81
CA SER A 106 -5.85 -12.17 -15.40
C SER A 106 -4.99 -13.44 -15.16
N GLN A 107 -3.72 -13.26 -14.82
CA GLN A 107 -2.79 -14.33 -14.45
C GLN A 107 -2.86 -14.66 -12.95
N GLY A 108 -3.78 -14.05 -12.19
CA GLY A 108 -3.99 -14.30 -10.77
C GLY A 108 -2.91 -13.68 -9.88
N GLN A 109 -2.35 -12.52 -10.25
CA GLN A 109 -1.49 -11.74 -9.37
C GLN A 109 -2.31 -10.67 -8.65
N LEU A 110 -2.15 -10.58 -7.33
CA LEU A 110 -2.66 -9.49 -6.50
C LEU A 110 -1.50 -8.57 -6.13
N VAL A 111 -1.67 -7.27 -6.35
CA VAL A 111 -0.67 -6.24 -6.07
C VAL A 111 -1.32 -5.17 -5.20
N SER A 112 -0.70 -4.83 -4.07
CA SER A 112 -1.11 -3.70 -3.22
C SER A 112 0.00 -2.67 -3.20
N PHE A 113 -0.34 -1.42 -3.49
CA PHE A 113 0.63 -0.32 -3.52
C PHE A 113 -0.02 1.03 -3.24
N ASP A 114 0.83 2.03 -3.04
CA ASP A 114 0.41 3.42 -2.95
C ASP A 114 0.42 4.08 -4.34
N GLY A 115 -0.72 4.64 -4.76
CA GLY A 115 -0.84 5.47 -5.96
C GLY A 115 -0.75 6.97 -5.62
N ARG A 116 -0.80 7.84 -6.63
CA ARG A 116 -0.74 9.30 -6.41
C ARG A 116 -1.76 9.78 -5.37
N GLN A 117 -3.02 9.35 -5.51
CA GLN A 117 -4.11 9.78 -4.62
C GLN A 117 -3.91 9.29 -3.17
N THR A 118 -3.37 8.10 -2.97
CA THR A 118 -3.18 7.55 -1.62
C THR A 118 -1.95 8.17 -0.95
N LEU A 119 -0.90 8.47 -1.71
CA LEU A 119 0.26 9.24 -1.25
C LEU A 119 -0.16 10.65 -0.82
N GLU A 120 -0.97 11.35 -1.61
CA GLU A 120 -1.51 12.68 -1.27
C GLU A 120 -2.24 12.63 0.09
N LYS A 121 -3.12 11.66 0.30
CA LYS A 121 -3.81 11.45 1.58
C LYS A 121 -2.87 11.20 2.75
N LYS A 122 -1.80 10.40 2.55
CA LYS A 122 -0.82 10.10 3.61
C LYS A 122 0.05 11.32 3.94
N VAL A 123 0.35 12.18 2.97
CA VAL A 123 1.00 13.47 3.20
C VAL A 123 0.09 14.40 3.99
N GLU A 124 -1.19 14.51 3.62
CA GLU A 124 -2.19 15.28 4.37
C GLU A 124 -2.36 14.74 5.80
N TYR A 125 -2.33 13.43 5.98
CA TYR A 125 -2.32 12.79 7.30
C TYR A 125 -1.11 13.25 8.13
N ALA A 126 0.09 13.25 7.55
CA ALA A 126 1.30 13.70 8.25
C ALA A 126 1.20 15.18 8.68
N LEU A 127 0.72 16.05 7.78
CA LEU A 127 0.51 17.47 8.07
C LEU A 127 -0.52 17.69 9.18
N SER A 128 -1.67 17.02 9.10
CA SER A 128 -2.77 17.19 10.07
C SER A 128 -2.45 16.65 11.46
N ASN A 129 -1.54 15.68 11.58
CA ASN A 129 -1.06 15.15 12.86
C ASN A 129 0.21 15.85 13.37
N GLY A 130 0.66 16.92 12.72
CA GLY A 130 1.84 17.67 13.15
C GLY A 130 3.12 16.84 13.15
N LEU A 131 3.23 15.89 12.21
CA LEU A 131 4.45 15.12 12.02
C LEU A 131 5.58 16.03 11.50
N SER A 132 6.83 15.65 11.77
CA SER A 132 8.03 16.39 11.35
C SER A 132 8.16 16.46 9.82
N GLY A 133 7.61 15.46 9.12
CA GLY A 133 7.60 15.40 7.67
C GLY A 133 7.33 13.99 7.15
N VAL A 134 7.68 13.78 5.88
CA VAL A 134 7.61 12.47 5.21
C VAL A 134 8.97 12.05 4.69
N GLY A 135 9.23 10.75 4.72
CA GLY A 135 10.37 10.11 4.06
C GLY A 135 9.87 9.20 2.93
N LEU A 136 10.77 8.80 2.04
CA LEU A 136 10.46 7.92 0.91
C LEU A 136 11.32 6.66 0.97
N TRP A 137 10.73 5.50 0.66
CA TRP A 137 11.45 4.26 0.48
C TRP A 137 11.08 3.59 -0.85
N SER A 138 11.92 3.60 -1.88
CA SER A 138 13.13 4.41 -2.03
C SER A 138 13.13 5.10 -3.38
N ILE A 139 13.98 6.12 -3.53
CA ILE A 139 13.96 7.00 -4.70
C ILE A 139 14.28 6.29 -6.02
N ASP A 140 15.03 5.19 -5.99
CA ASP A 140 15.34 4.36 -7.16
C ASP A 140 14.15 3.51 -7.64
N MET A 141 13.15 3.32 -6.79
CA MET A 141 11.91 2.61 -7.12
C MET A 141 10.82 3.56 -7.65
N ASP A 142 11.08 4.86 -7.63
CA ASP A 142 10.19 5.90 -8.13
C ASP A 142 10.19 5.95 -9.68
N SER A 143 9.02 6.24 -10.28
CA SER A 143 8.71 6.77 -11.64
C SER A 143 7.27 6.47 -12.13
#